data_AF-A0A227J3R7-F1
#
_entry.id   AF-A0A227J3R7-F1
#
_cell.length_a   1.000
_cell.length_b   1.000
_cell.length_c   1.000
_cell.angle_alpha   90.00
_cell.angle_beta   90.00
_cell.angle_gamma   90.00
#
_symmetry.space_group_name_H-M   'P 1'
#
loop_
_entity.id
_entity.type
_entity.pdbx_description
1 polymer ?
#
loop_
_entity_poly.entity_id
_entity_poly.type
_entity_poly.pdbx_seq_one_letter_code
_entity_poly.pdbx_strand_id
1 'polypeptide(L)'
;RCRTQLNHVFTAIMRIQANLTKSGKISYYITSLVDISERKALEEQLRNLSEKDGLTGLWNRRKFEEQLTHYANIVERYPDTPTTCLALFDIDHFKRINDERGHDEGD
;
A
#
# COMPACT_ATOMS: atom_id res chain seq x y z
N ARG A 1 -2.36 15.66 -7.23
CA ARG A 1 -3.78 15.52 -6.84
C ARG A 1 -4.56 16.60 -7.54
N CYS A 2 -5.59 16.24 -8.30
CA CYS A 2 -6.42 17.17 -9.05
C CYS A 2 -7.71 17.44 -8.28
N ARG A 3 -8.37 18.56 -8.57
CA ARG A 3 -9.69 18.88 -8.02
C ARG A 3 -10.68 19.15 -9.14
N THR A 4 -11.90 18.67 -9.00
CA THR A 4 -13.00 19.04 -9.89
C THR A 4 -13.54 20.44 -9.54
N GLN A 5 -14.40 21.00 -10.39
CA GLN A 5 -15.09 22.27 -10.10
C GLN A 5 -15.97 22.19 -8.85
N LEU A 6 -16.43 20.98 -8.50
CA LEU A 6 -17.18 20.67 -7.28
C LEU A 6 -16.26 20.34 -6.09
N ASN A 7 -14.96 20.63 -6.20
CA ASN A 7 -13.95 20.44 -5.16
C ASN A 7 -13.68 18.97 -4.76
N HIS A 8 -14.11 18.00 -5.57
CA HIS A 8 -13.77 16.59 -5.37
C HIS A 8 -12.30 16.35 -5.74
N VAL A 9 -11.55 15.74 -4.83
CA VAL A 9 -10.15 15.38 -5.04
C VAL A 9 -10.07 14.05 -5.77
N PHE A 10 -9.30 13.99 -6.85
CA PHE A 10 -9.07 12.76 -7.61
C PHE A 10 -7.59 12.59 -7.98
N THR A 11 -7.21 11.34 -8.26
CA THR A 11 -5.90 10.98 -8.77
C THR A 11 -5.99 10.85 -10.28
N ALA A 12 -5.17 11.61 -11.00
CA ALA A 12 -5.15 11.60 -12.46
C ALA A 12 -3.79 11.15 -12.97
N ILE A 13 -3.80 10.35 -14.05
CA ILE A 13 -2.63 10.26 -14.94
C ILE A 13 -2.76 11.38 -15.96
N MET A 14 -1.75 12.25 -16.00
CA MET A 14 -1.64 13.31 -17.01
C MET A 14 -0.63 12.88 -18.07
N ARG A 15 -1.00 13.02 -19.34
CA ARG A 15 -0.07 12.89 -20.47
C ARG A 15 -0.06 14.19 -21.25
N ILE A 16 1.14 14.71 -21.50
CA ILE A 16 1.36 15.95 -22.25
C ILE A 16 2.15 15.60 -23.50
N GLN A 17 1.68 16.08 -24.66
CA GLN A 17 2.35 15.93 -25.94
C GLN A 17 2.50 17.30 -26.58
N ALA A 18 3.71 17.64 -27.03
CA ALA A 18 3.95 18.83 -27.82
C ALA A 18 3.65 18.54 -29.30
N ASN A 19 2.85 19.36 -29.94
CA ASN A 19 2.65 19.34 -31.38
C ASN A 19 3.61 20.34 -32.04
N LEU A 20 4.32 19.90 -33.07
CA LEU A 20 5.33 20.70 -33.76
C LEU A 20 4.79 21.20 -35.10
N THR A 21 5.14 22.44 -35.45
CA THR A 21 4.98 22.96 -36.80
C THR A 21 5.91 22.22 -37.77
N LYS A 22 5.67 22.37 -39.08
CA LYS A 22 6.60 21.88 -40.11
C LYS A 22 8.02 22.44 -39.98
N SER A 23 8.19 23.58 -39.31
CA SER A 23 9.48 24.20 -39.02
C SER A 23 10.13 23.72 -37.71
N GLY A 24 9.56 22.71 -37.04
CA GLY A 24 10.08 22.14 -35.81
C GLY A 24 9.83 22.96 -34.55
N LYS A 25 9.04 24.03 -34.62
CA LYS A 25 8.66 24.85 -33.46
C LYS A 25 7.42 24.28 -32.79
N ILE A 26 7.34 24.36 -31.46
CA ILE A 26 6.14 23.95 -30.73
C ILE A 26 4.99 24.89 -31.12
N SER A 27 3.89 24.31 -31.61
CA SER A 27 2.67 25.04 -31.95
C SER A 27 1.70 25.08 -30.78
N TYR A 28 1.46 23.93 -30.14
CA TYR A 28 0.58 23.79 -28.99
C TYR A 28 0.89 22.50 -28.23
N TYR A 29 0.33 22.38 -27.03
CA TYR A 29 0.39 21.16 -26.24
C TYR A 29 -1.00 20.51 -26.22
N ILE A 30 -1.03 19.19 -26.35
CA ILE A 30 -2.20 18.37 -26.07
C ILE A 30 -1.99 17.73 -24.71
N THR A 31 -2.94 17.94 -23.80
CA THR A 31 -2.95 17.32 -22.49
C THR A 31 -4.16 16.42 -22.37
N SER A 32 -3.95 15.17 -21.98
CA SER A 32 -5.02 14.26 -21.57
C SER A 32 -4.88 13.95 -20.09
N LEU A 33 -6.03 13.92 -19.39
CA LEU A 33 -6.16 13.56 -18.00
C LEU A 33 -7.11 12.37 -17.93
N VAL A 34 -6.69 11.31 -17.24
CA VAL A 34 -7.53 10.15 -16.96
C VAL A 34 -7.64 10.02 -15.45
N ASP A 35 -8.87 10.09 -14.94
CA ASP A 35 -9.14 9.79 -13.53
C ASP A 35 -8.90 8.29 -13.29
N ILE A 36 -8.03 8.00 -12.33
CA ILE A 36 -7.67 6.64 -11.92
C ILE A 36 -8.00 6.39 -10.45
N SER A 37 -8.87 7.19 -9.85
CA SER A 37 -9.21 7.10 -8.43
C SER A 37 -9.86 5.77 -8.09
N GLU A 38 -10.83 5.31 -8.89
CA GLU A 38 -11.46 4.00 -8.71
C GLU A 38 -10.47 2.86 -8.84
N ARG A 39 -9.62 2.91 -9.88
CA ARG A 39 -8.56 1.93 -10.08
C ARG A 39 -7.61 1.89 -8.88
N LYS A 40 -7.22 3.06 -8.34
CA LYS A 40 -6.34 3.16 -7.17
C LYS A 40 -7.01 2.63 -5.91
N ALA A 41 -8.31 2.88 -5.73
CA ALA A 41 -9.07 2.34 -4.62
C ALA A 41 -9.13 0.81 -4.67
N LEU A 42 -9.38 0.24 -5.85
CA LEU A 42 -9.38 -1.21 -6.04
C LEU A 42 -7.98 -1.83 -5.84
N GLU A 43 -6.92 -1.20 -6.37
CA GLU A 43 -5.53 -1.61 -6.12
C GLU A 43 -5.24 -1.66 -4.61
N GLU A 44 -5.68 -0.67 -3.83
CA GLU A 44 -5.49 -0.63 -2.38
C GLU A 44 -6.31 -1.70 -1.65
N GLN A 45 -7.56 -1.93 -2.08
CA GLN A 45 -8.40 -3.00 -1.52
C GLN A 45 -7.78 -4.38 -1.75
N LEU A 46 -7.35 -4.66 -2.98
CA LEU A 46 -6.68 -5.92 -3.32
C LEU A 46 -5.38 -6.08 -2.53
N ARG A 47 -4.61 -5.00 -2.38
CA ARG A 47 -3.39 -5.01 -1.56
C ARG A 47 -3.72 -5.33 -0.11
N ASN A 48 -4.73 -4.70 0.48
CA ASN A 48 -5.15 -4.98 1.85
C ASN A 48 -5.60 -6.43 2.02
N LEU A 49 -6.43 -6.96 1.12
CA LEU A 49 -6.86 -8.38 1.15
C LEU A 49 -5.68 -9.35 1.03
N SER A 50 -4.62 -8.95 0.33
CA SER A 50 -3.43 -9.77 0.13
C SER A 50 -2.42 -9.67 1.29
N GLU A 51 -2.32 -8.51 1.94
CA GLU A 51 -1.29 -8.17 2.94
C GLU A 51 -1.78 -8.22 4.39
N LYS A 52 -3.09 -8.25 4.62
CA LYS A 52 -3.69 -8.20 5.96
C LYS A 52 -4.24 -9.56 6.39
N ASP A 53 -4.20 -9.80 7.69
CA ASP A 53 -4.95 -10.85 8.35
C ASP A 53 -6.43 -10.45 8.46
N GLY A 54 -7.33 -11.37 8.15
CA GLY A 54 -8.77 -11.08 8.01
C GLY A 54 -9.47 -10.82 9.33
N LEU A 55 -8.97 -11.40 10.41
CA LEU A 55 -9.55 -11.28 11.75
C LEU A 55 -9.08 -9.99 12.43
N THR A 56 -7.77 -9.76 12.44
CA THR A 56 -7.15 -8.69 13.23
C THR A 56 -6.90 -7.40 12.45
N GLY A 57 -6.90 -7.44 11.11
CA GLY A 57 -6.50 -6.31 10.26
C GLY A 57 -5.01 -5.93 10.37
N LEU A 58 -4.21 -6.74 11.08
CA LEU A 58 -2.75 -6.62 11.13
C LEU A 58 -2.13 -7.17 9.85
N TRP A 59 -0.84 -6.92 9.62
CA TRP A 59 -0.15 -7.58 8.51
C TRP A 59 -0.16 -9.10 8.73
N ASN A 60 -0.50 -9.83 7.67
CA ASN A 60 -0.39 -11.27 7.71
C ASN A 60 1.08 -11.71 7.70
N ARG A 61 1.29 -13.01 7.96
CA ARG A 61 2.64 -13.60 8.03
C ARG A 61 3.48 -13.33 6.79
N ARG A 62 2.91 -13.47 5.59
CA ARG A 62 3.63 -13.22 4.33
C ARG A 62 4.12 -11.78 4.27
N LYS A 63 3.26 -10.80 4.60
CA LYS A 63 3.66 -9.40 4.60
C LYS A 63 4.69 -9.10 5.67
N PHE A 64 4.55 -9.69 6.86
CA PHE A 64 5.54 -9.58 7.92
C PHE A 64 6.92 -10.07 7.47
N GLU A 65 7.02 -11.23 6.82
CA GLU A 65 8.28 -11.80 6.30
C GLU A 65 8.91 -10.90 5.22
N GLU A 66 8.10 -10.33 4.31
CA GLU A 66 8.56 -9.35 3.32
C GLU A 66 9.19 -8.12 3.98
N GLN A 67 8.53 -7.57 5.02
CA GLN A 67 9.02 -6.40 5.74
C GLN A 67 10.27 -6.72 6.57
N LEU A 68 10.31 -7.88 7.23
CA LEU A 68 11.48 -8.34 7.95
C LEU A 68 12.71 -8.44 7.03
N THR A 69 12.54 -9.01 5.84
CA THR A 69 13.59 -9.09 4.82
C THR A 69 14.02 -7.70 4.33
N HIS A 70 13.06 -6.80 4.11
CA HIS A 70 13.34 -5.42 3.72
C HIS A 70 14.21 -4.69 4.76
N TYR A 71 13.85 -4.77 6.04
CA TYR A 71 14.61 -4.14 7.11
C TYR A 71 15.97 -4.80 7.34
N ALA A 72 16.07 -6.13 7.24
CA ALA A 72 17.36 -6.83 7.30
C ALA A 72 18.34 -6.31 6.23
N ASN A 73 17.86 -6.14 4.99
CA ASN A 73 18.65 -5.59 3.89
C ASN A 73 19.07 -4.12 4.10
N ILE A 74 18.27 -3.33 4.83
CA ILE A 74 18.63 -1.94 5.17
C ILE A 74 19.76 -1.93 6.20
N VAL A 75 19.63 -2.74 7.27
CA VAL A 75 20.64 -2.85 8.32
C VAL A 75 21.98 -3.32 7.75
N GLU A 76 21.96 -4.29 6.83
CA GLU A 76 23.18 -4.76 6.15
C GLU A 76 23.85 -3.67 5.31
N ARG A 77 23.07 -2.83 4.61
CA ARG A 77 23.61 -1.74 3.76
C ARG A 77 24.12 -0.56 4.56
N TYR A 78 23.53 -0.29 5.72
CA TYR A 78 23.81 0.90 6.52
C TYR A 78 24.16 0.51 7.96
N PRO A 79 25.36 -0.02 8.20
CA PRO A 79 25.75 -0.56 9.51
C PRO A 79 25.77 0.50 10.63
N ASP A 80 25.86 1.79 10.30
CA ASP A 80 25.82 2.90 11.25
C ASP A 80 24.38 3.43 11.54
N THR A 81 23.34 2.80 10.99
CA THR A 81 21.93 3.17 11.29
C THR A 81 21.44 2.58 12.62
N PRO A 82 20.43 3.20 13.27
CA PRO A 82 19.92 2.72 14.55
C PRO A 82 19.49 1.26 14.52
N THR A 83 19.68 0.59 15.65
CA THR A 83 19.47 -0.85 15.83
C THR A 83 18.01 -1.24 15.62
N THR A 84 17.76 -2.30 14.85
CA THR A 84 16.42 -2.89 14.69
C THR A 84 16.21 -3.97 15.76
N CYS A 85 15.01 -4.02 16.35
CA CYS A 85 14.59 -5.04 17.30
C CYS A 85 13.41 -5.83 16.72
N LEU A 86 13.41 -7.15 16.94
CA LEU A 86 12.28 -8.02 16.65
C LEU A 86 11.75 -8.59 17.96
N ALA A 87 10.45 -8.42 18.20
CA ALA A 87 9.74 -9.02 19.33
C ALA A 87 8.65 -9.96 18.82
N LEU A 88 8.51 -11.11 19.47
CA LEU A 88 7.41 -12.04 19.26
C LEU A 88 6.64 -12.16 20.57
N PHE A 89 5.32 -12.12 20.47
CA PHE A 89 4.41 -12.31 21.60
C PHE A 89 3.46 -13.45 21.26
N ASP A 90 3.08 -14.21 22.28
CA ASP A 90 2.08 -15.28 22.19
C ASP A 90 1.02 -15.05 23.28
N ILE A 91 -0.20 -15.51 23.03
CA ILE A 91 -1.29 -15.40 24.02
C ILE A 91 -1.32 -16.69 24.84
N ASP A 92 -0.92 -16.58 26.10
CA ASP A 92 -0.91 -17.71 27.02
C ASP A 92 -2.29 -18.37 27.15
N HIS A 93 -2.31 -19.70 27.06
CA HIS A 93 -3.52 -20.52 27.22
C HIS A 93 -4.66 -20.20 26.22
N PHE A 94 -4.39 -19.56 25.08
CA PHE A 94 -5.41 -19.21 24.09
C PHE A 94 -6.26 -20.41 23.63
N LYS A 95 -5.63 -21.58 23.47
CA LYS A 95 -6.35 -22.83 23.14
C LYS A 95 -7.45 -23.18 24.15
N ARG A 96 -7.21 -22.97 25.45
CA ARG A 96 -8.20 -23.26 26.51
C ARG A 96 -9.44 -22.37 26.36
N ILE A 97 -9.25 -21.11 25.97
CA ILE A 97 -10.37 -20.19 25.72
C ILE A 97 -11.23 -20.73 24.57
N ASN A 98 -10.60 -21.10 23.45
CA ASN A 98 -11.31 -21.69 22.31
C ASN A 98 -12.03 -22.99 22.68
N ASP A 99 -11.38 -23.87 23.45
CA ASP A 99 -11.94 -25.16 23.84
C ASP A 99 -13.12 -25.02 24.83
N GLU A 100 -13.09 -24.02 25.74
CA GLU A 100 -14.12 -23.80 26.76
C GLU A 100 -15.27 -22.91 26.30
N ARG A 101 -15.01 -21.93 25.42
CA ARG A 101 -15.96 -20.86 25.06
C ARG A 101 -16.32 -20.83 23.57
N GLY A 102 -15.66 -21.64 22.75
CA GLY A 102 -15.85 -21.66 21.30
C GLY A 102 -14.94 -20.67 20.58
N HIS A 103 -14.79 -20.88 19.27
CA HIS A 103 -13.88 -20.09 18.43
C HIS A 103 -14.30 -18.63 18.30
N ASP A 104 -15.59 -18.32 18.23
CA ASP A 104 -16.10 -16.95 18.10
C ASP A 104 -15.71 -16.03 19.28
N GLU A 105 -15.41 -16.59 20.45
CA GLU A 105 -14.97 -15.83 21.63
C GLU A 105 -13.45 -15.60 21.65
N GLY A 106 -12.69 -16.48 20.97
CA GLY A 106 -11.25 -16.32 20.84
C GLY A 106 -10.83 -15.50 19.62
N ASP A 107 -11.65 -15.52 18.57
CA ASP A 107 -11.52 -14.68 17.38
C ASP A 107 -11.69 -13.19 17.74
#